data_AF-A0A660ZPL2-F1
#
_entry.id   AF-A0A660ZPL2-F1
#
_cell.length_a   1.000
_cell.length_b   1.000
_cell.length_c   1.000
_cell.angle_alpha   90.00
_cell.angle_beta   90.00
_cell.angle_gamma   90.00
#
_symmetry.space_group_name_H-M   'P 1'
#
loop_
_entity.id
_entity.type
_entity.pdbx_description
1 polymer ?
#
loop_
_entity_poly.entity_id
_entity_poly.type
_entity_poly.pdbx_seq_one_letter_code
_entity_poly.pdbx_strand_id
1 'polypeptide(L)'
;MRHLAGVFLFVLACSLALTEAPANASPTTWKRSTPEAQGLDSRVLVDGLKRIRDEGVDLHSMIVYRHGHVVLECYVHPYDATTLHNVK
;
A
#
# COMPACT_ATOMS: atom_id res chain seq x y z
N MET A 1 -20.09 -24.52 -43.85
CA MET A 1 -20.66 -24.46 -42.49
C MET A 1 -19.74 -25.14 -41.46
N ARG A 2 -18.49 -24.68 -41.28
CA ARG A 2 -17.49 -25.26 -40.37
C ARG A 2 -16.68 -24.23 -39.58
N HIS A 3 -17.20 -23.00 -39.43
CA HIS A 3 -16.51 -21.91 -38.72
C HIS A 3 -17.35 -21.22 -37.64
N LEU A 4 -18.63 -21.60 -37.45
CA LEU A 4 -19.48 -21.00 -36.39
C LEU A 4 -19.40 -21.72 -35.02
N ALA A 5 -18.90 -22.95 -34.96
CA ALA A 5 -18.81 -23.69 -33.69
C ALA A 5 -17.61 -23.30 -32.80
N GLY A 6 -16.55 -22.72 -33.39
CA GLY A 6 -15.32 -22.38 -32.66
C GLY A 6 -15.37 -21.04 -31.93
N VAL A 7 -16.13 -20.06 -32.45
CA VAL A 7 -16.25 -18.73 -31.84
C VAL A 7 -17.20 -18.77 -30.64
N PHE A 8 -18.22 -19.63 -30.67
CA PHE A 8 -19.21 -19.76 -29.59
C PHE A 8 -18.62 -20.39 -28.31
N LEU A 9 -17.57 -21.21 -28.44
CA LEU A 9 -16.90 -21.84 -27.30
C LEU A 9 -15.88 -20.92 -26.59
N PHE A 10 -15.40 -19.87 -27.26
CA PHE A 10 -14.41 -18.95 -26.69
C PHE A 10 -15.03 -17.83 -25.84
N VAL A 11 -16.28 -17.43 -26.12
CA VAL A 11 -16.96 -16.35 -25.39
C VAL A 11 -17.47 -16.80 -24.01
N LEU A 12 -17.74 -18.09 -23.81
CA LEU A 12 -18.24 -18.62 -22.53
C LEU A 12 -17.17 -18.64 -21.41
N ALA A 13 -15.88 -18.69 -21.77
CA ALA A 13 -14.79 -18.70 -20.79
C ALA A 13 -14.51 -17.33 -20.15
N CYS A 14 -14.94 -16.24 -20.80
CA CYS A 14 -14.66 -14.88 -20.34
C CYS A 14 -15.66 -14.38 -19.28
N SER A 15 -16.77 -15.09 -19.07
CA SER A 15 -17.82 -14.71 -18.11
C SER A 15 -17.68 -15.38 -16.74
N LEU A 16 -16.79 -16.38 -16.58
CA LEU A 16 -16.60 -17.07 -15.30
C LEU A 16 -15.50 -16.48 -14.40
N ALA A 17 -14.78 -15.45 -14.85
CA ALA A 17 -13.66 -14.86 -14.10
C ALA A 17 -14.03 -13.57 -13.35
N LEU A 18 -15.31 -13.36 -13.01
CA LEU A 18 -15.69 -12.38 -12.00
C LEU A 18 -15.42 -13.00 -10.62
N THR A 19 -14.16 -12.94 -10.17
CA THR A 19 -13.88 -13.17 -8.75
C THR A 19 -14.47 -11.97 -8.00
N GLU A 20 -15.59 -12.18 -7.33
CA GLU A 20 -16.10 -11.18 -6.38
C GLU A 20 -15.06 -11.06 -5.26
N ALA A 21 -14.49 -9.87 -5.09
CA ALA A 21 -13.63 -9.58 -3.96
C ALA A 21 -14.42 -9.90 -2.67
N PRO A 22 -13.84 -10.66 -1.72
CA PRO A 22 -14.58 -11.08 -0.54
C PRO A 22 -15.09 -9.84 0.20
N ALA A 23 -16.42 -9.70 0.31
CA ALA A 23 -17.11 -8.61 0.98
C ALA A 23 -16.85 -8.54 2.51
N ASN A 24 -16.00 -9.45 3.03
CA ASN A 24 -15.55 -9.50 4.41
C ASN A 24 -14.02 -9.58 4.48
N ALA A 25 -13.34 -8.69 3.76
CA ALA A 25 -11.90 -8.52 3.90
C ALA A 25 -11.59 -8.11 5.35
N SER A 26 -10.92 -8.99 6.10
CA SER A 26 -10.28 -8.59 7.36
C SER A 26 -9.40 -7.36 7.10
N PRO A 27 -9.27 -6.42 8.06
CA PRO A 27 -8.44 -5.24 7.87
C PRO A 27 -7.09 -5.68 7.33
N THR A 28 -6.73 -5.18 6.14
CA THR A 28 -5.53 -5.61 5.42
C THR A 28 -4.35 -5.28 6.31
N THR A 29 -3.84 -6.27 7.03
CA THR A 29 -2.72 -6.08 7.94
C THR A 29 -1.48 -5.94 7.08
N TRP A 30 -0.93 -4.73 7.03
CA TRP A 30 0.27 -4.47 6.25
C TRP A 30 1.44 -5.24 6.84
N LYS A 31 2.15 -5.99 6.01
CA LYS A 31 3.38 -6.68 6.41
C LYS A 31 4.44 -5.63 6.75
N ARG A 32 5.26 -5.88 7.77
CA ARG A 32 6.36 -5.01 8.18
C ARG A 32 7.70 -5.68 7.91
N SER A 33 8.72 -4.89 7.60
CA SER A 33 10.10 -5.35 7.45
C SER A 33 11.07 -4.25 7.89
N THR A 34 12.33 -4.60 8.16
CA THR A 34 13.35 -3.57 8.45
C THR A 34 13.73 -2.83 7.16
N PRO A 35 14.20 -1.58 7.25
CA PRO A 35 14.79 -0.89 6.11
C PRO A 35 15.86 -1.74 5.40
N GLU A 36 16.79 -2.33 6.15
CA GLU A 36 17.93 -3.08 5.61
C GLU A 36 17.49 -4.34 4.85
N ALA A 37 16.51 -5.08 5.37
CA ALA A 37 15.94 -6.25 4.70
C ALA A 37 15.24 -5.88 3.38
N GLN A 38 14.81 -4.63 3.25
CA GLN A 38 14.22 -4.09 2.03
C GLN A 38 15.22 -3.30 1.17
N GLY A 39 16.53 -3.33 1.50
CA GLY A 39 17.58 -2.65 0.74
C GLY A 39 17.60 -1.14 0.94
N LEU A 40 17.25 -0.64 2.12
CA LEU A 40 17.36 0.76 2.55
C LEU A 40 18.36 0.88 3.71
N ASP A 41 19.14 1.96 3.71
CA ASP A 41 19.92 2.35 4.89
C ASP A 41 19.02 3.13 5.86
N SER A 42 18.82 2.63 7.07
CA SER A 42 18.03 3.30 8.10
C SER A 42 18.55 4.69 8.46
N ARG A 43 19.86 4.96 8.29
CA ARG A 43 20.43 6.30 8.54
C ARG A 43 19.85 7.35 7.60
N VAL A 44 19.64 7.01 6.34
CA VAL A 44 19.05 7.92 5.35
C VAL A 44 17.61 8.28 5.74
N LEU A 45 16.84 7.32 6.25
CA LEU A 45 15.48 7.57 6.73
C LEU A 45 15.48 8.51 7.95
N VAL A 46 16.40 8.29 8.90
CA VAL A 46 16.56 9.13 10.08
C VAL A 46 16.99 10.54 9.71
N ASP A 47 17.95 10.69 8.80
CA ASP A 47 18.43 12.01 8.37
C ASP A 47 17.36 12.77 7.58
N GLY A 48 16.55 12.07 6.79
CA GLY A 48 15.35 12.64 6.15
C GLY A 48 14.34 13.17 7.17
N LEU A 49 14.02 12.38 8.20
CA LEU A 49 13.13 12.82 9.29
C LEU A 49 13.67 14.04 10.05
N LYS A 50 14.98 14.07 10.34
CA LYS A 50 15.62 15.24 10.97
C LYS A 50 15.51 16.47 10.09
N ARG A 51 15.76 16.33 8.79
CA ARG A 51 15.67 17.45 7.85
C ARG A 51 14.25 18.01 7.77
N ILE A 52 13.24 17.14 7.67
CA ILE A 52 11.83 17.56 7.67
C ILE A 52 11.50 18.38 8.93
N ARG A 53 11.95 17.90 10.10
CA ARG A 53 11.80 18.62 11.37
C ARG A 53 12.53 19.97 11.35
N ASP A 54 13.80 19.98 10.91
CA ASP A 54 14.65 21.17 10.95
C ASP A 54 14.19 22.26 9.96
N GLU A 55 13.53 21.86 8.86
CA GLU A 55 12.89 22.77 7.91
C GLU A 55 11.52 23.30 8.42
N GLY A 56 11.03 22.82 9.56
CA GLY A 56 9.76 23.26 10.12
C GLY A 56 8.55 22.83 9.30
N VAL A 57 8.66 21.72 8.57
CA VAL A 57 7.53 21.16 7.82
C VAL A 57 6.46 20.67 8.79
N ASP A 58 5.22 21.09 8.56
CA ASP A 58 4.06 20.62 9.33
C ASP A 58 3.68 19.19 8.90
N LEU A 59 4.43 18.22 9.44
CA LEU A 59 4.24 16.80 9.19
C LEU A 59 3.38 16.19 10.29
N HIS A 60 2.23 15.61 9.93
CA HIS A 60 1.42 14.84 10.88
C HIS A 60 1.85 13.37 10.99
N SER A 61 2.11 12.72 9.86
CA SER A 61 2.56 11.33 9.80
C SER A 61 3.34 11.05 8.51
N MET A 62 4.17 10.02 8.52
CA MET A 62 4.89 9.53 7.34
C MET A 62 4.96 8.01 7.35
N ILE A 63 4.59 7.39 6.23
CA ILE A 63 4.73 5.95 6.01
C ILE A 63 5.54 5.72 4.75
N VAL A 64 6.56 4.86 4.84
CA VAL A 64 7.34 4.38 3.71
C VAL A 64 6.99 2.92 3.47
N TYR A 65 6.53 2.62 2.26
CA TYR A 65 6.14 1.30 1.81
C TYR A 65 7.02 0.84 0.64
N ARG A 66 7.64 -0.34 0.75
CA ARG A 66 8.54 -0.88 -0.25
C ARG A 66 8.45 -2.41 -0.34
N HIS A 67 8.42 -2.93 -1.57
CA HIS A 67 8.33 -4.37 -1.88
C HIS A 67 7.28 -5.14 -1.04
N GLY A 68 6.09 -4.56 -0.86
CA GLY A 68 5.03 -5.23 -0.12
C GLY A 68 5.07 -5.04 1.41
N HIS A 69 6.02 -4.25 1.94
CA HIS A 69 6.23 -4.07 3.38
C HIS A 69 6.25 -2.59 3.78
N VAL A 70 5.68 -2.28 4.94
CA VAL A 70 5.98 -1.05 5.67
C VAL A 70 7.38 -1.16 6.23
N VAL A 71 8.23 -0.19 5.90
CA VAL A 71 9.63 -0.13 6.36
C VAL A 71 9.87 1.01 7.35
N LEU A 72 9.00 2.02 7.34
CA LEU A 72 8.96 3.11 8.30
C LEU A 72 7.52 3.57 8.44
N GLU A 73 7.10 3.83 9.68
CA GLU A 73 5.81 4.41 10.03
C GLU A 73 6.07 5.31 11.24
N CYS A 74 5.76 6.61 11.13
CA CYS A 74 5.90 7.54 12.23
C CYS A 74 4.75 8.55 12.26
N TYR A 75 4.41 8.98 13.47
CA TYR A 75 3.38 9.96 13.77
C TYR A 75 4.01 11.05 14.65
N VAL A 76 3.71 12.31 14.35
CA VAL A 76 4.16 13.46 15.13
C VAL A 76 3.07 13.79 16.14
N HIS A 77 3.43 14.05 17.40
CA HIS A 77 2.44 14.43 18.41
C HIS A 77 1.64 15.67 17.97
N PRO A 78 0.31 15.70 18.12
CA PRO A 78 -0.55 14.73 18.83
C PRO A 78 -1.19 13.64 17.97
N TYR A 79 -0.76 13.47 16.71
CA TYR A 79 -1.33 12.51 15.77
C TYR A 79 -0.92 11.07 16.08
N ASP A 80 -1.77 10.14 15.68
CA ASP A 80 -1.53 8.69 15.73
C ASP A 80 -2.20 7.96 14.54
N ALA A 81 -2.04 6.64 14.51
CA ALA A 81 -2.60 5.78 13.46
C ALA A 81 -4.13 5.80 13.35
N THR A 82 -4.83 6.31 14.36
CA THR A 82 -6.29 6.43 14.39
C THR A 82 -6.78 7.83 14.02
N THR A 83 -5.86 8.79 13.91
CA THR A 83 -6.21 10.17 13.62
C THR A 83 -6.60 10.32 12.15
N LEU A 84 -7.88 10.64 11.91
CA LEU A 84 -8.39 10.84 10.56
C LEU A 84 -8.07 12.25 10.07
N HIS A 85 -7.46 12.34 8.88
CA HIS A 85 -7.33 13.61 8.17
C HIS A 85 -8.54 13.85 7.29
N ASN A 86 -9.07 15.08 7.36
CA ASN A 86 -10.06 15.53 6.39
C ASN A 86 -9.36 15.85 5.08
N VAL A 87 -9.28 14.87 4.18
CA VAL A 87 -8.84 15.08 2.80
C VAL A 87 -10.04 15.61 2.02
N LYS A 88 -9.88 16.81 1.44
CA LYS A 88 -10.88 17.40 0.55
C LYS A 88 -10.82 16.81 -0.84
#